data_AF-A0A088F8G5-F1
#
_entry.id   AF-A0A088F8G5-F1
#
_cell.length_a   1.000
_cell.length_b   1.000
_cell.length_c   1.000
_cell.angle_alpha   90.00
_cell.angle_beta   90.00
_cell.angle_gamma   90.00
#
_symmetry.space_group_name_H-M   'P 1'
#
loop_
_entity.id
_entity.type
_entity.pdbx_description
1 polymer ?
#
loop_
_entity_poly.entity_id
_entity_poly.type
_entity_poly.pdbx_seq_one_letter_code
_entity_poly.pdbx_strand_id
1 'polypeptide(L)'
;MLDTFKTVKNLKDAGFSEEQAKSLTDALIEIQSASVEHLATKTDLMTIKSELRDEIAKLREDMARLEGRVNTRLSEMESKFDVKFSAMENRFSGLENKVSDLDSRVSGLENRISGLEGKLDSKISDAKSDIIKWVAAMLVAQSALIAALVRLLSH
;
A
#
# COMPACT_ATOMS: atom_id res chain seq x y z
N MET A 1 16.35 -67.85 6.87
CA MET A 1 17.67 -68.47 6.75
C MET A 1 17.53 -69.77 5.98
N LEU A 2 18.49 -70.09 5.12
CA LEU A 2 18.53 -71.36 4.40
C LEU A 2 18.71 -72.52 5.41
N ASP A 3 17.91 -73.59 5.27
CA ASP A 3 18.11 -74.82 6.05
C ASP A 3 19.19 -75.66 5.35
N THR A 4 20.45 -75.41 5.72
CA THR A 4 21.64 -75.99 5.11
C THR A 4 21.62 -77.52 5.12
N PHE A 5 21.14 -78.12 6.21
CA PHE A 5 21.03 -79.57 6.34
C PHE A 5 20.01 -80.14 5.35
N LYS A 6 18.83 -79.52 5.23
CA LYS A 6 17.80 -79.94 4.29
C LYS A 6 18.24 -79.75 2.84
N THR A 7 18.94 -78.66 2.50
CA THR A 7 19.49 -78.46 1.14
C THR A 7 20.55 -79.50 0.78
N VAL A 8 21.50 -79.79 1.67
CA VAL A 8 22.53 -80.83 1.43
C VAL A 8 21.89 -82.21 1.26
N LYS A 9 20.89 -82.55 2.09
CA LYS A 9 20.16 -83.81 1.96
C LYS A 9 19.46 -83.91 0.60
N ASN A 10 18.71 -82.89 0.21
CA ASN A 10 17.99 -82.87 -1.06
C ASN A 10 18.94 -82.99 -2.28
N LEU A 11 20.14 -82.40 -2.20
CA LEU A 11 21.15 -82.52 -3.25
C LEU A 11 21.74 -83.93 -3.32
N LYS A 12 22.01 -84.57 -2.18
CA LYS A 12 22.44 -85.98 -2.13
C LYS A 12 21.37 -86.92 -2.70
N ASP A 13 20.11 -86.69 -2.34
CA ASP A 13 18.97 -87.46 -2.86
C ASP A 13 18.79 -87.27 -4.39
N ALA A 14 19.25 -86.14 -4.93
CA ALA A 14 19.28 -85.83 -6.37
C ALA A 14 20.53 -86.36 -7.11
N GLY A 15 21.41 -87.10 -6.43
CA GLY A 15 22.58 -87.75 -7.03
C GLY A 15 23.90 -86.97 -6.97
N PHE A 16 23.96 -85.83 -6.26
CA PHE A 16 25.21 -85.13 -6.02
C PHE A 16 26.04 -85.86 -4.94
N SER A 17 27.36 -85.87 -5.10
CA SER A 17 28.26 -86.32 -4.04
C SER A 17 28.15 -85.41 -2.82
N GLU A 18 28.56 -85.90 -1.65
CA GLU A 18 28.50 -85.11 -0.43
C GLU A 18 29.35 -83.83 -0.51
N GLU A 19 30.50 -83.88 -1.19
CA GLU A 19 31.35 -82.71 -1.42
C GLU A 19 30.69 -81.70 -2.37
N GLN A 20 30.05 -82.18 -3.44
CA GLN A 20 29.33 -81.32 -4.39
C GLN A 20 28.13 -80.65 -3.72
N ALA A 21 27.37 -81.39 -2.91
CA ALA A 21 26.21 -80.87 -2.19
C ALA A 21 26.60 -79.81 -1.15
N LYS A 22 27.73 -79.99 -0.45
CA LYS A 22 28.28 -78.99 0.49
C LYS A 22 28.76 -77.75 -0.25
N SER A 23 29.61 -77.90 -1.27
CA SER A 23 30.15 -76.77 -2.04
C SER A 23 29.06 -75.90 -2.69
N LEU A 24 28.02 -76.52 -3.26
CA LEU A 24 26.90 -75.77 -3.85
C LEU A 24 26.06 -75.05 -2.77
N THR A 25 25.89 -75.68 -1.61
CA THR A 25 25.20 -75.06 -0.46
C THR A 25 25.99 -73.86 0.07
N ASP A 26 27.32 -73.96 0.14
CA ASP A 26 28.21 -72.88 0.57
C ASP A 26 28.16 -71.70 -0.41
N ALA A 27 28.21 -71.96 -1.72
CA ALA A 27 28.05 -70.92 -2.75
C ALA A 27 26.67 -70.23 -2.68
N LEU A 28 25.61 -70.98 -2.39
CA LEU A 28 24.27 -70.41 -2.18
C LEU A 28 24.18 -69.55 -0.92
N ILE A 29 24.85 -69.94 0.17
CA ILE A 29 24.95 -69.12 1.39
C ILE A 29 25.72 -67.84 1.10
N GLU A 30 26.83 -67.90 0.35
CA GLU A 30 27.64 -66.74 -0.01
C GLU A 30 26.85 -65.76 -0.87
N ILE A 31 26.15 -66.24 -1.91
CA ILE A 31 25.26 -65.42 -2.77
C ILE A 31 24.12 -64.83 -1.95
N GLN A 32 23.50 -65.61 -1.07
CA GLN A 32 22.43 -65.12 -0.20
C GLN A 32 22.96 -64.04 0.74
N SER A 33 24.12 -64.24 1.35
CA SER A 33 24.74 -63.30 2.29
C SER A 33 25.11 -61.99 1.60
N ALA A 34 25.75 -62.06 0.42
CA ALA A 34 26.03 -60.88 -0.41
C ALA A 34 24.76 -60.13 -0.82
N SER A 35 23.64 -60.83 -1.02
CA SER A 35 22.35 -60.21 -1.36
C SER A 35 21.68 -59.49 -0.18
N VAL A 36 21.88 -59.96 1.07
CA VAL A 36 21.31 -59.29 2.26
C VAL A 36 22.20 -58.15 2.78
N GLU A 37 23.47 -58.11 2.40
CA GLU A 37 24.46 -57.13 2.86
C GLU A 37 24.11 -55.68 2.46
N HIS A 38 23.43 -55.47 1.34
CA HIS A 38 23.07 -54.14 0.83
C HIS A 38 21.61 -53.73 1.09
N LEU A 39 20.84 -54.55 1.82
CA LEU A 39 19.47 -54.22 2.16
C LEU A 39 19.41 -53.37 3.42
N ALA A 40 18.67 -52.26 3.37
CA ALA A 40 18.34 -51.50 4.57
C ALA A 40 17.66 -52.41 5.59
N THR A 41 18.18 -52.43 6.81
CA THR A 41 17.63 -53.26 7.86
C THR A 41 16.30 -52.68 8.34
N LYS A 42 15.50 -53.52 9.03
CA LYS A 42 14.29 -53.05 9.71
C LYS A 42 14.59 -51.91 10.69
N THR A 43 15.77 -51.95 11.31
CA THR A 43 16.23 -50.90 12.22
C THR A 43 16.45 -49.58 11.48
N ASP A 44 17.14 -49.60 10.34
CA ASP A 44 17.39 -48.39 9.53
C ASP A 44 16.08 -47.75 9.07
N LEU A 45 15.13 -48.57 8.61
CA LEU A 45 13.80 -48.10 8.23
C LEU A 45 13.02 -47.50 9.41
N MET A 46 13.18 -48.06 10.61
CA MET A 46 12.55 -47.51 11.82
C MET A 46 13.19 -46.18 12.23
N THR A 47 14.50 -46.04 12.10
CA THR A 47 15.22 -44.79 12.37
C THR A 47 14.75 -43.70 11.41
N ILE A 48 14.80 -43.94 10.10
CA ILE A 48 14.35 -42.97 9.08
C ILE A 48 12.88 -42.60 9.29
N LYS A 49 12.03 -43.58 9.62
CA LYS A 49 10.61 -43.33 9.91
C LYS A 49 10.43 -42.42 11.14
N SER A 50 11.28 -42.56 12.15
CA SER A 50 11.25 -41.69 13.33
C SER A 50 11.69 -40.28 12.96
N GLU A 51 12.82 -40.14 12.25
CA GLU A 51 13.35 -38.86 11.80
C GLU A 51 12.34 -38.10 10.93
N LEU A 52 11.71 -38.77 9.96
CA LEU A 52 10.67 -38.16 9.13
C LEU A 52 9.44 -37.72 9.93
N ARG A 53 9.06 -38.46 10.98
CA ARG A 53 7.96 -38.04 11.86
C ARG A 53 8.32 -36.78 12.63
N ASP A 54 9.56 -36.69 13.10
CA ASP A 54 10.05 -35.52 13.84
C ASP A 54 10.17 -34.30 12.93
N GLU A 55 10.65 -34.46 11.70
CA GLU A 55 10.68 -33.40 10.69
C GLU A 55 9.28 -32.92 10.30
N ILE A 56 8.33 -33.83 10.08
CA ILE A 56 6.93 -33.47 9.81
C ILE A 56 6.33 -32.72 11.00
N ALA A 57 6.64 -33.11 12.23
CA ALA A 57 6.18 -32.41 13.42
C ALA A 57 6.73 -30.97 13.49
N LYS A 58 8.03 -30.79 13.23
CA LYS A 58 8.67 -29.46 13.16
C LYS A 58 8.07 -28.58 12.07
N LEU A 59 7.87 -29.13 10.86
CA LEU A 59 7.25 -28.40 9.75
C LEU A 59 5.82 -27.95 10.08
N ARG A 60 5.04 -28.77 10.78
CA ARG A 60 3.69 -28.40 11.23
C ARG A 60 3.73 -27.27 12.25
N GLU A 61 4.69 -27.29 13.17
CA GLU A 61 4.90 -26.20 14.14
C GLU A 61 5.30 -24.90 13.45
N ASP A 62 6.26 -24.96 12.52
CA ASP A 62 6.71 -23.80 11.75
C ASP A 62 5.58 -23.22 10.89
N MET A 63 4.76 -24.07 10.27
CA MET A 63 3.56 -23.64 9.54
C MET A 63 2.57 -22.92 10.45
N ALA A 64 2.22 -23.49 11.60
CA ALA A 64 1.30 -22.86 12.55
C ALA A 64 1.84 -21.51 13.05
N ARG A 65 3.15 -21.42 13.29
CA ARG A 65 3.81 -20.17 13.67
C ARG A 65 3.77 -19.13 12.55
N LEU A 66 3.96 -19.56 11.29
CA LEU A 66 3.87 -18.68 10.14
C LEU A 66 2.44 -18.15 9.94
N GLU A 67 1.44 -19.03 10.02
CA GLU A 67 0.03 -18.66 9.97
C GLU A 67 -0.32 -17.62 11.04
N GLY A 68 0.11 -17.85 12.29
CA GLY A 68 -0.07 -16.88 13.38
C GLY A 68 0.58 -15.52 13.07
N ARG A 69 1.84 -15.52 12.61
CA ARG A 69 2.55 -14.28 12.23
C ARG A 69 1.88 -13.53 11.09
N VAL A 70 1.36 -14.25 10.09
CA VAL A 70 0.64 -13.65 8.96
C VAL A 70 -0.66 -13.02 9.45
N ASN A 71 -1.44 -13.74 10.27
CA ASN A 71 -2.68 -13.22 10.80
C ASN A 71 -2.47 -11.96 11.65
N THR A 72 -1.48 -11.96 12.54
CA THR A 72 -1.13 -10.77 13.34
C THR A 72 -0.74 -9.59 12.45
N ARG A 73 0.12 -9.80 11.44
CA ARG A 73 0.54 -8.73 10.53
C ARG A 73 -0.60 -8.17 9.69
N LEU A 74 -1.53 -9.03 9.26
CA LEU A 74 -2.73 -8.58 8.54
C LEU A 74 -3.60 -7.71 9.43
N SER A 75 -3.90 -8.14 10.65
CA SER A 75 -4.71 -7.34 11.59
C SER A 75 -4.04 -6.00 11.96
N GLU A 76 -2.72 -5.99 12.18
CA GLU A 76 -1.96 -4.75 12.41
C GLU A 76 -2.03 -3.81 11.20
N MET A 77 -1.94 -4.35 9.99
CA MET A 77 -2.00 -3.59 8.76
C MET A 77 -3.40 -3.01 8.52
N GLU A 78 -4.46 -3.79 8.74
CA GLU A 78 -5.85 -3.33 8.68
C GLU A 78 -6.08 -2.17 9.65
N SER A 79 -5.72 -2.36 10.93
CA SER A 79 -5.86 -1.30 11.95
C SER A 79 -5.09 -0.03 11.59
N LYS A 80 -3.86 -0.17 11.08
CA LYS A 80 -3.05 0.97 10.64
C LYS A 80 -3.66 1.69 9.45
N PHE A 81 -4.28 0.96 8.51
CA PHE A 81 -4.96 1.57 7.38
C PHE A 81 -6.23 2.30 7.81
N ASP A 82 -7.04 1.72 8.68
CA ASP A 82 -8.23 2.38 9.23
C ASP A 82 -7.88 3.72 9.88
N VAL A 83 -6.88 3.72 10.78
CA VAL A 83 -6.44 4.96 11.45
C VAL A 83 -5.97 6.01 10.44
N LYS A 84 -5.21 5.60 9.41
CA LYS A 84 -4.72 6.51 8.37
C LYS A 84 -5.86 7.05 7.50
N PHE A 85 -6.84 6.22 7.16
CA PHE A 85 -8.00 6.63 6.37
C PHE A 85 -8.87 7.62 7.14
N SER A 86 -9.20 7.34 8.41
CA SER A 86 -9.94 8.29 9.25
C SER A 86 -9.20 9.61 9.44
N ALA A 87 -7.87 9.59 9.59
CA ALA A 87 -7.07 10.81 9.66
C ALA A 87 -7.10 11.60 8.34
N MET A 88 -7.10 10.90 7.19
CA MET A 88 -7.18 11.52 5.87
C MET A 88 -8.56 12.15 5.64
N GLU A 89 -9.64 11.46 5.99
CA GLU A 89 -11.02 11.94 5.90
C GLU A 89 -11.20 13.22 6.71
N ASN A 90 -10.76 13.22 7.97
CA ASN A 90 -10.80 14.41 8.82
C ASN A 90 -10.02 15.61 8.22
N ARG A 91 -8.85 15.36 7.62
CA ARG A 91 -8.07 16.41 6.93
C ARG A 91 -8.80 16.93 5.70
N PHE A 92 -9.47 16.06 4.96
CA PHE A 92 -10.22 16.44 3.77
C PHE A 92 -11.43 17.32 4.13
N SER A 93 -12.23 16.91 5.11
CA SER A 93 -13.32 17.75 5.63
C SER A 93 -12.82 19.10 6.17
N GLY A 94 -11.66 19.10 6.83
CA GLY A 94 -11.01 20.34 7.26
C GLY A 94 -10.59 21.26 6.11
N LEU A 95 -10.18 20.70 4.97
CA LEU A 95 -9.88 21.46 3.75
C LEU A 95 -11.14 21.98 3.07
N GLU A 96 -12.20 21.17 2.98
CA GLU A 96 -13.50 21.60 2.43
C GLU A 96 -14.05 22.82 3.18
N ASN A 97 -14.01 22.79 4.52
CA ASN A 97 -14.42 23.92 5.35
C ASN A 97 -13.58 25.18 5.09
N LYS A 98 -12.27 25.04 4.95
CA LYS A 98 -11.38 26.18 4.63
C LYS A 98 -11.64 26.76 3.26
N VAL A 99 -11.94 25.91 2.27
CA VAL A 99 -12.29 26.36 0.92
C VAL A 99 -13.62 27.13 0.94
N SER A 100 -14.62 26.65 1.68
CA SER A 100 -15.89 27.36 1.86
C SER A 100 -15.74 28.72 2.57
N ASP A 101 -14.90 28.81 3.59
CA ASP A 101 -14.56 30.10 4.23
C ASP A 101 -13.89 31.07 3.25
N LEU A 102 -12.92 30.57 2.48
CA LEU A 102 -12.25 31.38 1.46
C LEU A 102 -13.22 31.88 0.40
N ASP A 103 -14.13 31.04 -0.09
CA ASP A 103 -15.15 31.42 -1.07
C ASP A 103 -16.06 32.53 -0.54
N SER A 104 -16.48 32.41 0.72
CA SER A 104 -17.27 33.44 1.41
C SER A 104 -16.51 34.77 1.56
N ARG A 105 -15.22 34.70 1.89
CA ARG A 105 -14.36 35.88 2.01
C ARG A 105 -14.09 36.56 0.68
N VAL A 106 -13.89 35.80 -0.39
CA VAL A 106 -13.74 36.33 -1.75
C VAL A 106 -15.02 37.04 -2.17
N SER A 107 -16.18 36.40 -2.01
CA SER A 107 -17.49 37.03 -2.27
C SER A 107 -17.69 38.32 -1.47
N GLY A 108 -17.25 38.34 -0.21
CA GLY A 108 -17.27 39.55 0.62
C GLY A 108 -16.35 40.65 0.13
N LEU A 109 -15.16 40.31 -0.39
CA LEU A 109 -14.24 41.28 -0.98
C LEU A 109 -14.76 41.83 -2.31
N GLU A 110 -15.34 41.00 -3.17
CA GLU A 110 -15.97 41.42 -4.42
C GLU A 110 -17.05 42.47 -4.17
N ASN A 111 -17.96 42.21 -3.23
CA ASN A 111 -19.01 43.16 -2.84
C ASN A 111 -18.44 44.50 -2.31
N ARG A 112 -17.37 44.44 -1.51
CA ARG A 112 -16.71 45.66 -0.99
C ARG A 112 -16.04 46.46 -2.11
N ILE A 113 -15.42 45.79 -3.08
CA ILE A 113 -14.79 46.43 -4.24
C ILE A 113 -15.88 47.12 -5.07
N SER A 114 -16.96 46.44 -5.43
CA SER A 114 -18.07 47.05 -6.18
C SER A 114 -18.68 48.24 -5.44
N GLY A 115 -18.81 48.16 -4.11
CA GLY A 115 -19.26 49.29 -3.29
C GLY A 115 -18.29 50.48 -3.27
N LEU A 116 -16.97 50.23 -3.33
CA LEU A 116 -15.95 51.28 -3.43
C LEU A 116 -15.94 51.91 -4.83
N GLU A 117 -16.05 51.11 -5.89
CA GLU A 117 -16.17 51.57 -7.27
C GLU A 117 -17.37 52.51 -7.42
N GLY A 118 -18.56 52.11 -6.95
CA GLY A 118 -19.75 52.96 -7.00
C GLY A 118 -19.63 54.26 -6.20
N LYS A 119 -19.00 54.23 -5.02
CA LYS A 119 -18.71 55.46 -4.24
C LYS A 119 -17.73 56.39 -4.96
N LEU A 120 -16.72 55.82 -5.62
CA LEU A 120 -15.75 56.59 -6.38
C LEU A 120 -16.41 57.26 -7.60
N ASP A 121 -17.24 56.52 -8.34
CA ASP A 121 -18.00 57.05 -9.47
C ASP A 121 -18.94 58.18 -9.05
N SER A 122 -19.66 58.02 -7.94
CA SER A 122 -20.52 59.09 -7.37
C SER A 122 -19.69 60.33 -7.05
N LYS A 123 -18.58 60.20 -6.33
CA LYS A 123 -17.72 61.33 -5.97
C LYS A 123 -17.13 62.03 -7.19
N ILE A 124 -16.75 61.27 -8.23
CA ILE A 124 -16.26 61.83 -9.49
C ILE A 124 -17.37 62.61 -10.20
N SER A 125 -18.59 62.07 -10.23
CA SER A 125 -19.76 62.74 -10.82
C SER A 125 -20.10 64.04 -10.07
N ASP A 126 -20.11 63.99 -8.73
CA ASP A 126 -20.38 65.15 -7.89
C ASP A 126 -19.32 66.24 -8.10
N ALA A 127 -18.03 65.87 -8.09
CA ALA A 127 -16.94 66.79 -8.35
C ALA A 127 -17.02 67.41 -9.75
N LYS A 128 -17.34 66.62 -10.79
CA LYS A 128 -17.56 67.13 -12.15
C LYS A 128 -18.71 68.13 -12.20
N SER A 129 -19.84 67.82 -11.55
CA SER A 129 -21.01 68.71 -11.47
C SER A 129 -20.68 70.03 -10.79
N ASP A 130 -19.98 69.99 -9.66
CA ASP A 130 -19.60 71.18 -8.92
C ASP A 130 -18.60 72.03 -9.70
N ILE A 131 -17.62 71.43 -10.38
CA ILE A 131 -16.71 72.16 -11.28
C ILE A 131 -17.50 72.86 -12.39
N ILE A 132 -18.49 72.21 -13.02
CA ILE A 132 -19.32 72.82 -14.06
C ILE A 132 -20.08 74.04 -13.51
N LYS A 133 -20.69 73.92 -12.31
CA LYS A 133 -21.39 75.05 -11.67
C LYS A 133 -20.45 76.24 -11.42
N TRP A 134 -19.26 75.99 -10.87
CA TRP A 134 -18.27 77.04 -10.59
C TRP A 134 -17.75 77.71 -11.87
N VAL A 135 -17.46 76.92 -12.90
CA VAL A 135 -17.03 77.44 -14.21
C VAL A 135 -18.13 78.29 -14.84
N ALA A 136 -19.39 77.84 -14.82
CA ALA A 136 -20.51 78.62 -15.34
C ALA A 136 -20.69 79.95 -14.59
N ALA A 137 -20.65 79.93 -13.25
CA ALA A 137 -20.73 81.14 -12.43
C ALA A 137 -19.59 82.13 -12.75
N MET A 138 -18.36 81.62 -12.91
CA MET A 138 -17.20 82.44 -13.25
C MET A 138 -17.33 83.07 -14.64
N LEU A 139 -17.80 82.32 -15.64
CA LEU A 139 -18.01 82.84 -16.99
C LEU A 139 -19.07 83.96 -17.02
N VAL A 140 -20.14 83.83 -16.24
CA VAL A 140 -21.15 84.89 -16.08
C VAL A 140 -20.53 86.14 -15.44
N ALA A 141 -19.74 85.98 -14.37
CA ALA A 141 -19.06 87.09 -13.72
C ALA A 141 -18.07 87.80 -14.65
N GLN A 142 -17.27 87.05 -15.43
CA GLN A 142 -16.37 87.60 -16.44
C GLN A 142 -17.13 88.38 -17.52
N SER A 143 -18.25 87.83 -18.00
CA SER A 143 -19.08 88.49 -19.01
C SER A 143 -19.64 89.83 -18.51
N ALA A 144 -20.11 89.87 -17.26
CA ALA A 144 -20.57 91.11 -16.62
C ALA A 144 -19.45 92.14 -16.48
N LEU A 145 -18.25 91.70 -16.09
CA LEU A 145 -17.08 92.57 -15.94
C LEU A 145 -16.61 93.15 -17.28
N ILE A 146 -16.57 92.32 -18.34
CA ILE A 146 -16.25 92.79 -19.70
C ILE A 146 -17.28 93.84 -20.16
N ALA A 147 -18.57 93.58 -19.97
CA ALA A 147 -19.62 94.53 -20.34
C ALA A 147 -19.48 95.89 -19.61
N ALA A 148 -19.13 95.87 -18.33
CA ALA A 148 -18.88 97.09 -17.56
C ALA A 148 -17.65 97.86 -18.05
N LEU A 149 -16.55 97.17 -18.35
CA LEU A 149 -15.32 97.78 -18.90
C LEU A 149 -15.55 98.41 -20.27
N VAL A 150 -16.27 97.73 -21.17
CA VAL A 150 -16.63 98.27 -22.49
C VAL A 150 -17.42 99.57 -22.34
N ARG A 151 -18.40 99.59 -21.44
CA ARG A 151 -19.22 100.78 -21.17
C ARG A 151 -18.42 101.95 -20.60
N LEU A 152 -17.44 101.68 -19.72
CA LEU A 152 -16.58 102.70 -19.13
C LEU A 152 -15.61 103.30 -20.15
N LEU A 153 -15.06 102.49 -21.07
CA LEU A 153 -14.11 102.93 -22.09
C LEU A 153 -14.78 103.57 -23.32
N SER A 154 -16.09 103.38 -23.52
CA SER A 154 -16.86 103.99 -24.61
C SER A 154 -17.38 105.41 -24.32
N HIS A 155 -17.16 105.91 -23.11
CA HIS A 155 -17.47 107.28 -22.69
C HIS A 155 -16.18 108.08 -22.52
#